data_AF-X6N767-F1
#
_entry.id   AF-X6N767-F1
#
_cell.length_a   1.000
_cell.length_b   1.000
_cell.length_c   1.000
_cell.angle_alpha   90.00
_cell.angle_beta   90.00
_cell.angle_gamma   90.00
#
_symmetry.space_group_name_H-M   'P 1'
#
loop_
_entity.id
_entity.type
_entity.pdbx_description
1 polymer ?
#
loop_
_entity_poly.entity_id
_entity_poly.type
_entity_poly.pdbx_seq_one_letter_code
_entity_poly.pdbx_strand_id
1 'polypeptide(L)'
;MVVKHYYSNLVQMLVSEILWFGSVYVLWQVRPAFSLWLLVVPQFVVSFLLMFGNFSQHIFVDSKDYSNDHKLTINLINTPYNQLTFNDGYHIVHHKYPTLHWTELPTRFATSKELQLHANSDAICFENVDYFVMGVFVMTGYLNKLAEKMIPLNEKQANMTLQDKINFLKNRLKPIPSPQLETFDPLFGIFKYFFNP
;
A
#
# COMPACT_ATOMS: atom_id res chain seq x y z
N MET A 1 -12.60 -29.34 -5.07
CA MET A 1 -11.22 -29.41 -5.63
C MET A 1 -10.33 -28.26 -5.14
N VAL A 2 -10.89 -27.06 -4.93
CA VAL A 2 -10.16 -25.85 -4.47
C VAL A 2 -9.59 -25.97 -3.03
N VAL A 3 -10.31 -26.63 -2.11
CA VAL A 3 -9.91 -26.76 -0.69
C VAL A 3 -8.57 -27.49 -0.48
N LYS A 4 -8.27 -28.52 -1.28
CA LYS A 4 -6.99 -29.27 -1.16
C LYS A 4 -5.76 -28.44 -1.54
N HIS A 5 -5.91 -27.47 -2.45
CA HIS A 5 -4.81 -26.58 -2.85
C HIS A 5 -4.43 -25.59 -1.74
N TYR A 6 -5.39 -25.10 -0.94
CA TYR A 6 -5.10 -24.19 0.18
C TYR A 6 -4.20 -24.84 1.24
N TYR A 7 -4.49 -26.08 1.62
CA TYR A 7 -3.65 -26.80 2.57
C TYR A 7 -2.24 -27.09 2.02
N SER A 8 -2.12 -27.39 0.73
CA SER A 8 -0.82 -27.58 0.09
C SER A 8 0.03 -26.30 0.12
N ASN A 9 -0.57 -25.16 -0.22
CA ASN A 9 0.13 -23.87 -0.20
C ASN A 9 0.49 -23.42 1.22
N LEU A 10 -0.41 -23.66 2.19
CA LEU A 10 -0.13 -23.38 3.60
C LEU A 10 1.03 -24.22 4.12
N VAL A 11 1.03 -25.54 3.85
CA VAL A 11 2.12 -26.43 4.23
C VAL A 11 3.42 -26.00 3.55
N GLN A 12 3.39 -25.66 2.26
CA GLN A 12 4.56 -25.18 1.54
C GLN A 12 5.12 -23.89 2.14
N MET A 13 4.25 -22.94 2.50
CA MET A 13 4.63 -21.70 3.20
C MET A 13 5.29 -22.02 4.54
N LEU A 14 4.66 -22.85 5.39
CA LEU A 14 5.19 -23.19 6.71
C LEU A 14 6.53 -23.93 6.62
N VAL A 15 6.65 -24.90 5.71
CA VAL A 15 7.91 -25.60 5.47
C VAL A 15 8.98 -24.63 4.99
N SER A 16 8.66 -23.72 4.07
CA SER A 16 9.62 -22.72 3.58
C SER A 16 10.09 -21.79 4.69
N GLU A 17 9.19 -21.35 5.57
CA GLU A 17 9.49 -20.50 6.71
C GLU A 17 10.42 -21.20 7.72
N ILE A 18 10.10 -22.46 8.05
CA ILE A 18 10.93 -23.30 8.95
C ILE A 18 12.32 -23.50 8.34
N LEU A 19 12.40 -23.81 7.05
CA LEU A 19 13.67 -24.00 6.35
C LEU A 19 14.49 -22.70 6.30
N TRP A 20 13.85 -21.55 6.08
CA TRP A 20 14.50 -20.25 6.10
C TRP A 20 15.11 -19.95 7.47
N PHE A 21 14.33 -19.99 8.55
CA PHE A 21 14.84 -19.73 9.90
C PHE A 21 15.85 -20.77 10.37
N GLY A 22 15.65 -22.05 10.03
CA GLY A 22 16.61 -23.10 10.29
C GLY A 22 17.95 -22.85 9.62
N SER A 23 17.94 -22.40 8.35
CA SER A 23 19.15 -22.05 7.61
C SER A 23 19.87 -20.85 8.22
N VAL A 24 19.13 -19.80 8.60
CA VAL A 24 19.69 -18.64 9.30
C VAL A 24 20.31 -19.06 10.63
N TYR A 25 19.65 -19.91 11.41
CA TYR A 25 20.15 -20.40 12.69
C TYR A 25 21.45 -21.22 12.52
N VAL A 26 21.49 -22.16 11.59
CA VAL A 26 22.70 -22.96 11.32
C VAL A 26 23.86 -22.05 10.90
N LEU A 27 23.61 -21.10 9.98
CA LEU A 27 24.64 -20.16 9.55
C LEU A 27 25.09 -19.24 10.68
N TRP A 28 24.18 -18.86 11.58
CA TRP A 28 24.51 -18.06 12.77
C TRP A 28 25.51 -18.76 13.68
N GLN A 29 25.40 -20.09 13.85
CA GLN A 29 26.36 -20.87 14.65
C GLN A 29 27.77 -20.89 14.05
N VAL A 30 27.90 -20.75 12.73
CA VAL A 30 29.18 -20.88 12.02
C VAL A 30 29.79 -19.50 11.70
N ARG A 31 28.98 -18.53 11.27
CA ARG A 31 29.40 -17.18 10.86
C ARG A 31 28.37 -16.12 11.27
N PRO A 32 28.32 -15.72 12.56
CA PRO A 32 27.28 -14.82 13.08
C PRO A 32 27.30 -13.43 12.43
N ALA A 33 28.48 -12.86 12.15
CA ALA A 33 28.57 -11.56 11.49
C ALA A 33 28.00 -11.59 10.07
N PHE A 34 28.24 -12.67 9.31
CA PHE A 34 27.66 -12.86 7.99
C PHE A 34 26.14 -12.99 8.06
N SER A 35 25.64 -13.88 8.94
CA SER A 35 24.19 -14.08 9.11
C SER A 35 23.47 -12.81 9.53
N LEU A 36 24.07 -12.01 10.42
CA LEU A 36 23.50 -10.76 10.86
C LEU A 36 23.33 -9.78 9.69
N TRP A 37 24.43 -9.48 8.99
CA TRP A 37 24.45 -8.37 8.03
C TRP A 37 23.87 -8.70 6.66
N LEU A 38 23.89 -9.98 6.25
CA LEU A 38 23.40 -10.37 4.93
C LEU A 38 22.05 -11.08 4.94
N LEU A 39 21.60 -11.62 6.09
CA LEU A 39 20.32 -12.32 6.17
C LEU A 39 19.35 -11.59 7.09
N VAL A 40 19.73 -11.42 8.37
CA VAL A 40 18.81 -10.89 9.39
C VAL A 40 18.49 -9.42 9.15
N VAL A 41 19.50 -8.55 9.04
CA VAL A 41 19.28 -7.12 8.84
C VAL A 41 18.50 -6.84 7.55
N PRO A 42 18.88 -7.37 6.37
CA PRO A 42 18.10 -7.17 5.15
C PRO A 42 16.67 -7.69 5.26
N GLN A 43 16.44 -8.85 5.87
CA GLN A 43 15.09 -9.38 6.08
C GLN A 43 14.22 -8.37 6.84
N PHE A 44 14.64 -7.93 8.02
CA PHE A 44 13.83 -7.02 8.83
C PHE A 44 13.67 -5.63 8.18
N VAL A 45 14.74 -5.08 7.61
CA VAL A 45 14.71 -3.76 6.98
C VAL A 45 13.83 -3.76 5.73
N VAL A 46 14.03 -4.72 4.82
CA VAL A 46 13.25 -4.81 3.58
C VAL A 46 11.81 -5.17 3.87
N SER A 47 11.53 -6.11 4.78
CA SER A 47 10.16 -6.42 5.19
C SER A 47 9.46 -5.19 5.76
N PHE A 48 10.12 -4.42 6.62
CA PHE A 48 9.55 -3.18 7.15
C PHE A 48 9.28 -2.15 6.04
N LEU A 49 10.25 -1.88 5.17
CA LEU A 49 10.10 -0.91 4.08
C LEU A 49 8.99 -1.29 3.10
N LEU A 50 8.89 -2.57 2.72
CA LEU A 50 7.82 -3.06 1.85
C LEU A 50 6.45 -2.99 2.53
N MET A 51 6.35 -3.40 3.81
CA MET A 51 5.08 -3.33 4.53
C MET A 51 4.62 -1.89 4.76
N PHE A 52 5.54 -1.00 5.09
CA PHE A 52 5.25 0.41 5.24
C PHE A 52 4.89 1.08 3.90
N GLY A 53 5.56 0.69 2.81
CA GLY A 53 5.21 1.09 1.44
C GLY A 53 3.78 0.67 1.09
N ASN A 54 3.45 -0.61 1.27
CA ASN A 54 2.11 -1.14 1.03
C ASN A 54 1.04 -0.43 1.88
N PHE A 55 1.32 -0.22 3.17
CA PHE A 55 0.45 0.55 4.05
C PHE A 55 0.21 1.96 3.52
N SER A 56 1.29 2.64 3.11
CA SER A 56 1.23 4.02 2.62
C SER A 56 0.46 4.11 1.30
N GLN A 57 0.69 3.19 0.36
CA GLN A 57 -0.04 3.09 -0.91
C GLN A 57 -1.56 3.01 -0.69
N HIS A 58 -2.01 2.41 0.42
CA HIS A 58 -3.41 2.20 0.75
C HIS A 58 -3.91 3.02 1.96
N ILE A 59 -3.19 4.07 2.35
CA ILE A 59 -3.53 4.79 3.59
C ILE A 59 -4.81 5.64 3.46
N PHE A 60 -5.21 6.00 2.24
CA PHE A 60 -6.36 6.87 1.95
C PHE A 60 -7.55 6.13 1.32
N VAL A 61 -7.82 4.88 1.71
CA VAL A 61 -8.94 4.09 1.20
C VAL A 61 -10.30 4.78 1.42
N ASP A 62 -11.21 4.68 0.45
CA ASP A 62 -12.60 5.10 0.64
C ASP A 62 -13.38 4.01 1.38
N SER A 63 -13.81 4.31 2.60
CA SER A 63 -14.72 3.43 3.34
C SER A 63 -16.01 3.08 2.60
N LYS A 64 -16.48 3.95 1.67
CA LYS A 64 -17.76 3.77 0.97
C LYS A 64 -17.64 2.98 -0.33
N ASP A 65 -16.44 2.87 -0.89
CA ASP A 65 -16.21 2.26 -2.21
C ASP A 65 -14.76 1.76 -2.32
N TYR A 66 -14.41 0.84 -1.43
CA TYR A 66 -13.07 0.24 -1.34
C TYR A 66 -12.79 -0.80 -2.44
N SER A 67 -13.81 -1.24 -3.18
CA SER A 67 -13.65 -2.15 -4.32
C SER A 67 -13.18 -1.46 -5.60
N ASN A 68 -13.24 -0.12 -5.65
CA ASN A 68 -12.80 0.65 -6.80
C ASN A 68 -11.32 1.00 -6.66
N ASP A 69 -10.48 0.58 -7.61
CA ASP A 69 -9.03 0.83 -7.60
C ASP A 69 -8.68 2.31 -7.41
N HIS A 70 -9.45 3.24 -7.99
CA HIS A 70 -9.21 4.69 -7.90
C HIS A 70 -9.52 5.27 -6.51
N LYS A 71 -10.14 4.46 -5.66
CA LYS A 71 -10.54 4.79 -4.29
C LYS A 71 -9.91 3.87 -3.25
N LEU A 72 -9.33 2.76 -3.67
CA LEU A 72 -8.55 1.85 -2.85
C LEU A 72 -7.10 2.32 -2.68
N THR A 73 -6.58 3.04 -3.68
CA THR A 73 -5.21 3.55 -3.66
C THR A 73 -5.11 4.92 -4.32
N ILE A 74 -3.88 5.43 -4.47
CA ILE A 74 -3.51 6.77 -4.88
C ILE A 74 -2.40 6.71 -5.94
N ASN A 75 -2.09 7.84 -6.56
CA ASN A 75 -0.90 7.99 -7.39
C ASN A 75 0.10 9.00 -6.82
N LEU A 76 1.39 8.72 -7.01
CA LEU A 76 2.52 9.63 -6.82
C LEU A 76 3.22 9.84 -8.18
N ILE A 77 3.03 11.02 -8.76
CA ILE A 77 3.60 11.37 -10.07
C ILE A 77 4.69 12.43 -9.94
N ASN A 78 5.41 12.72 -11.03
CA ASN A 78 6.45 13.76 -11.06
C ASN A 78 7.42 13.67 -9.86
N THR A 79 7.90 12.47 -9.56
CA THR A 79 8.77 12.21 -8.41
C THR A 79 9.96 11.36 -8.85
N PRO A 80 11.20 11.67 -8.40
CA PRO A 80 12.37 10.83 -8.66
C PRO A 80 12.19 9.39 -8.18
N TYR A 81 11.31 9.17 -7.19
CA TYR A 81 10.92 7.84 -6.71
C TYR A 81 10.60 6.88 -7.85
N ASN A 82 9.80 7.33 -8.84
CA ASN A 82 9.35 6.48 -9.95
C ASN A 82 10.49 5.94 -10.82
N GLN A 83 11.64 6.62 -10.86
CA GLN A 83 12.81 6.15 -11.59
C GLN A 83 13.52 5.01 -10.86
N LEU A 84 13.38 4.93 -9.54
CA LEU A 84 14.01 3.91 -8.68
C LEU A 84 13.08 2.73 -8.40
N THR A 85 11.76 2.93 -8.56
CA THR A 85 10.73 1.95 -8.19
C THR A 85 9.89 1.53 -9.38
N PHE A 86 10.44 1.56 -10.58
CA PHE A 86 9.75 1.06 -11.78
C PHE A 86 8.36 1.69 -11.96
N ASN A 87 8.24 3.01 -11.82
CA ASN A 87 6.97 3.74 -11.94
C ASN A 87 5.84 3.27 -10.98
N ASP A 88 6.17 2.64 -9.86
CA ASP A 88 5.20 2.20 -8.83
C ASP A 88 4.32 3.32 -8.26
N GLY A 89 4.74 4.59 -8.38
CA GLY A 89 3.88 5.73 -8.06
C GLY A 89 2.61 5.81 -8.90
N TYR A 90 2.51 5.17 -10.06
CA TYR A 90 1.27 5.06 -10.84
C TYR A 90 0.39 3.89 -10.34
N HIS A 91 0.19 3.80 -9.03
CA HIS A 91 -0.33 2.61 -8.35
C HIS A 91 -1.79 2.30 -8.63
N ILE A 92 -2.63 3.31 -8.86
CA ILE A 92 -4.01 3.08 -9.32
C ILE A 92 -4.00 2.33 -10.66
N VAL A 93 -3.11 2.73 -11.57
CA VAL A 93 -2.98 2.09 -12.89
C VAL A 93 -2.42 0.68 -12.74
N HIS A 94 -1.44 0.49 -11.85
CA HIS A 94 -0.90 -0.83 -11.52
C HIS A 94 -1.99 -1.79 -11.01
N HIS A 95 -2.82 -1.37 -10.04
CA HIS A 95 -3.92 -2.18 -9.52
C HIS A 95 -4.93 -2.58 -10.60
N LYS A 96 -5.28 -1.62 -11.45
CA LYS A 96 -6.28 -1.82 -12.50
C LYS A 96 -5.76 -2.65 -13.68
N TYR A 97 -4.45 -2.59 -13.94
CA TYR A 97 -3.77 -3.29 -15.03
C TYR A 97 -2.55 -4.04 -14.49
N PRO A 98 -2.72 -5.09 -13.67
CA PRO A 98 -1.62 -5.75 -12.98
C PRO A 98 -0.64 -6.47 -13.92
N THR A 99 -1.05 -6.72 -15.17
CA THR A 99 -0.22 -7.33 -16.20
C THR A 99 0.47 -6.32 -17.12
N LEU A 100 0.21 -5.02 -16.96
CA LEU A 100 0.83 -3.98 -17.77
C LEU A 100 2.30 -3.83 -17.37
N HIS A 101 3.18 -3.73 -18.36
CA HIS A 101 4.60 -3.53 -18.05
C HIS A 101 4.79 -2.15 -17.41
N TRP A 102 5.64 -2.09 -16.38
CA TRP A 102 5.83 -0.91 -15.54
C TRP A 102 6.30 0.35 -16.31
N THR A 103 7.00 0.17 -17.44
CA THR A 103 7.40 1.27 -18.33
C THR A 103 6.21 1.95 -19.01
N GLU A 104 5.07 1.27 -19.13
CA GLU A 104 3.89 1.74 -19.85
C GLU A 104 2.88 2.42 -18.92
N LEU A 105 3.03 2.30 -17.59
CA LEU A 105 2.14 2.90 -16.60
C LEU A 105 1.95 4.42 -16.80
N PRO A 106 2.99 5.23 -17.03
CA PRO A 106 2.83 6.67 -17.24
C PRO A 106 2.01 6.99 -18.50
N THR A 107 2.29 6.29 -19.59
CA THR A 107 1.56 6.43 -20.86
C THR A 107 0.10 6.04 -20.70
N ARG A 108 -0.17 4.96 -19.97
CA ARG A 108 -1.53 4.50 -19.68
C ARG A 108 -2.30 5.51 -18.84
N PHE A 109 -1.68 6.05 -17.79
CA PHE A 109 -2.23 7.11 -16.95
C PHE A 109 -2.63 8.34 -17.76
N ALA A 110 -1.79 8.76 -18.72
CA ALA A 110 -2.00 9.94 -19.54
C ALA A 110 -3.12 9.81 -20.59
N THR A 111 -3.71 8.63 -20.77
CA THR A 111 -4.83 8.46 -21.72
C THR A 111 -6.07 9.21 -21.25
N SER A 112 -6.83 9.82 -22.18
CA SER A 112 -8.07 10.54 -21.84
C SER A 112 -9.05 9.69 -21.05
N LYS A 113 -9.11 8.39 -21.35
CA LYS A 113 -9.95 7.42 -20.62
C LYS A 113 -9.52 7.28 -19.15
N GLU A 114 -8.23 7.11 -18.88
CA GLU A 114 -7.79 7.00 -17.48
C GLU A 114 -7.95 8.32 -16.75
N LEU A 115 -7.58 9.44 -17.36
CA LEU A 115 -7.75 10.76 -16.74
C LEU A 115 -9.22 11.02 -16.37
N GLN A 116 -10.18 10.66 -17.24
CA GLN A 116 -11.61 10.75 -16.92
C GLN A 116 -12.02 9.83 -15.76
N LEU A 117 -11.48 8.61 -15.68
CA LEU A 117 -11.80 7.68 -14.59
C LEU A 117 -11.25 8.16 -13.23
N HIS A 118 -10.05 8.74 -13.24
CA HIS A 118 -9.47 9.39 -12.07
C HIS A 118 -10.29 10.61 -11.64
N ALA A 119 -10.67 11.47 -12.59
CA ALA A 119 -11.50 12.64 -12.37
C ALA A 119 -12.86 12.28 -11.77
N ASN A 120 -13.56 11.31 -12.36
CA ASN A 120 -14.90 10.90 -11.93
C ASN A 120 -14.92 10.19 -10.57
N SER A 121 -13.80 9.61 -10.15
CA SER A 121 -13.70 8.87 -8.89
C SER A 121 -13.22 9.71 -7.71
N ASP A 122 -12.96 11.02 -7.92
CA ASP A 122 -12.25 11.87 -6.96
C ASP A 122 -10.92 11.22 -6.50
N ALA A 123 -10.19 10.60 -7.43
CA ALA A 123 -8.94 9.92 -7.14
C ALA A 123 -7.91 10.88 -6.52
N ILE A 124 -6.99 10.34 -5.73
CA ILE A 124 -5.94 11.12 -5.07
C ILE A 124 -4.65 10.97 -5.87
N CYS A 125 -4.06 12.11 -6.23
CA CYS A 125 -2.77 12.18 -6.89
C CYS A 125 -1.90 13.22 -6.20
N PHE A 126 -0.66 12.87 -5.88
CA PHE A 126 0.34 13.79 -5.35
C PHE A 126 1.53 13.91 -6.30
N GLU A 127 2.25 15.01 -6.20
CA GLU A 127 3.54 15.20 -6.87
C GLU A 127 4.70 15.42 -5.91
N ASN A 128 5.92 15.12 -6.41
CA ASN A 128 7.16 15.42 -5.71
C ASN A 128 7.19 14.89 -4.26
N VAL A 129 6.67 13.68 -4.06
CA VAL A 129 6.68 12.93 -2.80
C VAL A 129 6.75 11.43 -3.10
N ASP A 130 7.29 10.65 -2.18
CA ASP A 130 7.29 9.19 -2.22
C ASP A 130 6.39 8.58 -1.13
N TYR A 131 6.09 7.29 -1.23
CA TYR A 131 5.19 6.62 -0.29
C TYR A 131 5.70 6.65 1.14
N PHE A 132 7.02 6.56 1.35
CA PHE A 132 7.59 6.56 2.69
C PHE A 132 7.39 7.93 3.37
N VAL A 133 7.77 9.01 2.70
CA VAL A 133 7.61 10.38 3.20
C VAL A 133 6.14 10.72 3.42
N MET A 134 5.27 10.32 2.48
CA MET A 134 3.83 10.51 2.62
C MET A 134 3.28 9.77 3.86
N GLY A 135 3.62 8.49 4.03
CA GLY A 135 3.20 7.71 5.19
C GLY A 135 3.65 8.36 6.49
N VAL A 136 4.89 8.85 6.54
CA VAL A 136 5.42 9.61 7.70
C VAL A 136 4.62 10.88 7.93
N PHE A 137 4.33 11.69 6.89
CA PHE A 137 3.52 12.90 7.04
C PHE A 137 2.14 12.62 7.61
N VAL A 138 1.48 11.53 7.18
CA VAL A 138 0.20 11.13 7.74
C VAL A 138 0.34 10.75 9.21
N MET A 139 1.27 9.86 9.56
CA MET A 139 1.45 9.37 10.93
C MET A 139 1.87 10.46 11.92
N THR A 140 2.57 11.50 11.45
CA THR A 140 3.05 12.62 12.26
C THR A 140 2.15 13.85 12.19
N GLY A 141 1.03 13.77 11.47
CA GLY A 141 0.02 14.84 11.40
C GLY A 141 0.34 16.00 10.46
N TYR A 142 1.42 15.94 9.67
CA TYR A 142 1.79 16.97 8.68
C TYR A 142 0.96 16.89 7.38
N LEU A 143 -0.36 16.75 7.51
CA LEU A 143 -1.28 16.68 6.37
C LEU A 143 -1.30 17.96 5.54
N ASN A 144 -0.94 19.11 6.11
CA ASN A 144 -0.80 20.36 5.36
C ASN A 144 0.29 20.27 4.29
N LYS A 145 1.48 19.74 4.63
CA LYS A 145 2.57 19.54 3.67
C LYS A 145 2.20 18.57 2.56
N LEU A 146 1.38 17.57 2.89
CA LEU A 146 0.89 16.61 1.91
C LEU A 146 -0.21 17.22 1.01
N ALA A 147 -1.12 18.00 1.58
CA ALA A 147 -2.19 18.68 0.85
C ALA A 147 -1.66 19.73 -0.16
N GLU A 148 -0.55 20.40 0.16
CA GLU A 148 0.16 21.29 -0.77
C GLU A 148 0.63 20.56 -2.03
N LYS A 149 0.95 19.27 -1.91
CA LYS A 149 1.45 18.43 -3.01
C LYS A 149 0.35 17.72 -3.80
N MET A 150 -0.93 17.89 -3.42
CA MET A 150 -2.04 17.24 -4.10
C MET A 150 -2.36 17.95 -5.42
N ILE A 151 -2.32 17.18 -6.51
CA ILE A 151 -2.69 17.63 -7.85
C ILE A 151 -4.19 17.44 -8.06
N PRO A 152 -4.91 18.47 -8.52
CA PRO A 152 -6.32 18.33 -8.88
C PRO A 152 -6.50 17.54 -10.18
N LEU A 153 -7.46 16.60 -10.16
CA LEU A 153 -7.82 15.75 -11.30
C LEU A 153 -9.19 16.12 -11.90
N ASN A 154 -9.94 17.00 -11.24
CA ASN A 154 -11.24 17.50 -11.69
C ASN A 154 -11.47 18.94 -11.20
N GLU A 155 -12.52 19.60 -11.71
CA GLU A 155 -12.85 20.99 -11.36
C GLU A 155 -13.14 21.17 -9.86
N LYS A 156 -13.81 20.19 -9.23
CA LYS A 156 -14.08 20.19 -7.79
C LYS A 156 -12.78 20.25 -6.98
N GLN A 157 -11.79 19.43 -7.32
CA GLN A 157 -10.48 19.42 -6.66
C GLN A 157 -9.66 20.67 -6.98
N ALA A 158 -9.78 21.21 -8.20
CA ALA A 158 -9.09 22.44 -8.61
C ALA A 158 -9.55 23.66 -7.81
N ASN A 159 -10.82 23.68 -7.41
CA ASN A 159 -11.42 24.75 -6.60
C ASN A 159 -11.24 24.54 -5.08
N MET A 160 -10.58 23.47 -4.62
CA MET A 160 -10.33 23.24 -3.19
C MET A 160 -9.28 24.21 -2.66
N THR A 161 -9.58 24.88 -1.55
CA THR A 161 -8.56 25.55 -0.74
C THR A 161 -7.62 24.53 -0.11
N LEU A 162 -6.46 24.98 0.42
CA LEU A 162 -5.59 24.10 1.20
C LEU A 162 -6.34 23.43 2.37
N GLN A 163 -7.23 24.17 3.03
CA GLN A 163 -8.02 23.63 4.13
C GLN A 163 -9.03 22.58 3.66
N ASP A 164 -9.63 22.77 2.49
CA ASP A 164 -10.53 21.78 1.89
C ASP A 164 -9.78 20.50 1.51
N LYS A 165 -8.57 20.61 0.95
CA LYS A 165 -7.69 19.46 0.69
C LYS A 165 -7.35 18.71 1.97
N ILE A 166 -6.97 19.42 3.04
CA ILE A 166 -6.70 18.80 4.36
C ILE A 166 -7.94 18.08 4.88
N ASN A 167 -9.12 18.71 4.79
CA ASN A 167 -10.37 18.11 5.26
C ASN A 167 -10.76 16.87 4.43
N PHE A 168 -10.53 16.92 3.11
CA PHE A 168 -10.72 15.80 2.21
C PHE A 168 -9.81 14.61 2.61
N LEU A 169 -8.51 14.85 2.80
CA LEU A 169 -7.57 13.81 3.26
C LEU A 169 -7.94 13.27 4.65
N LYS A 170 -8.28 14.14 5.61
CA LYS A 170 -8.76 13.71 6.94
C LYS A 170 -9.99 12.83 6.86
N ASN A 171 -10.91 13.12 5.94
CA ASN A 171 -12.10 12.30 5.76
C ASN A 171 -11.75 10.89 5.26
N ARG A 172 -10.71 10.75 4.44
CA ARG A 172 -10.18 9.46 3.94
C ARG A 172 -9.41 8.66 5.00
N LEU A 173 -8.95 9.33 6.06
CA LEU A 173 -8.24 8.72 7.18
C LEU A 173 -9.15 8.34 8.35
N LYS A 174 -10.46 8.58 8.25
CA LYS A 174 -11.40 8.16 9.29
C LYS A 174 -11.43 6.63 9.36
N PRO A 175 -11.50 6.04 10.58
CA PRO A 175 -11.69 4.61 10.73
C PRO A 175 -12.90 4.13 9.92
N ILE A 176 -12.74 3.01 9.21
CA ILE A 176 -13.86 2.38 8.50
C ILE A 176 -14.81 1.82 9.56
N PRO A 177 -16.09 2.25 9.60
CA PRO A 177 -17.06 1.69 10.53
C PRO A 177 -17.23 0.20 10.21
N SER A 178 -16.86 -0.67 11.14
CA SER A 178 -17.14 -2.11 11.04
C SER A 178 -18.00 -2.51 12.24
N PRO A 179 -19.25 -2.97 12.02
CA PRO A 179 -20.05 -3.58 13.07
C PRO A 179 -19.38 -4.80 13.71
N GLN A 180 -18.44 -5.45 13.00
CA GLN A 180 -17.71 -6.62 13.50
C GLN A 180 -16.54 -6.23 14.41
N LEU A 181 -15.97 -5.03 14.30
CA LEU A 181 -14.87 -4.57 15.16
C LEU A 181 -15.31 -4.22 16.60
N GLU A 182 -16.59 -3.91 16.82
CA GLU A 182 -17.13 -3.71 18.18
C GLU A 182 -17.15 -4.99 19.02
N THR A 183 -17.03 -6.17 18.39
CA THR A 183 -16.98 -7.48 19.05
C THR A 183 -15.65 -8.21 18.86
N PHE A 184 -14.67 -7.55 18.24
CA PHE A 184 -13.37 -8.15 17.92
C PHE A 184 -12.47 -8.15 19.15
N ASP A 185 -12.38 -9.32 19.81
CA ASP A 185 -11.36 -9.58 20.80
C ASP A 185 -10.01 -9.79 20.08
N PRO A 186 -9.00 -8.93 20.25
CA PRO A 186 -7.73 -9.04 19.55
C PRO A 186 -6.95 -10.33 19.87
N LEU A 187 -7.24 -11.01 21.00
CA LEU A 187 -6.59 -12.26 21.37
C LEU A 187 -7.25 -13.50 20.74
N PHE A 188 -8.57 -13.47 20.49
CA PHE A 188 -9.33 -14.64 20.02
C PHE A 188 -10.01 -14.47 18.65
N GLY A 189 -10.14 -13.24 18.16
CA GLY A 189 -10.81 -12.92 16.90
C GLY A 189 -10.09 -13.43 15.66
N ILE A 190 -8.75 -13.48 15.69
CA ILE A 190 -7.93 -13.99 14.58
C ILE A 190 -8.19 -15.48 14.35
N PHE A 191 -8.25 -16.30 15.41
CA PHE A 191 -8.51 -17.74 15.28
C PHE A 191 -9.92 -18.05 14.79
N LYS A 192 -10.91 -17.25 15.19
CA LYS A 192 -12.32 -17.47 14.80
C LYS A 192 -12.57 -17.21 13.31
N TYR A 193 -11.80 -16.31 12.69
CA TYR A 193 -11.94 -15.96 11.27
C TYR A 193 -11.23 -16.92 10.31
N PHE A 194 -10.13 -17.55 10.73
CA PHE A 194 -9.37 -18.48 9.88
C PHE A 194 -9.82 -19.95 10.00
N PHE A 195 -10.50 -20.32 11.09
CA PHE A 195 -10.79 -21.73 11.40
C PHE A 195 -12.27 -22.08 11.54
N ASN A 196 -13.20 -21.14 11.36
CA ASN A 196 -14.62 -21.49 11.18
C ASN A 196 -15.01 -21.36 9.70
N PRO A 197 -15.51 -22.44 9.06
CA PRO A 197 -15.90 -22.45 7.65
C PRO A 197 -17.13 -21.58 7.35
#